data_AF-A0A2D6Q6Z7-F1
#
_entry.id   AF-A0A2D6Q6Z7-F1
#
_cell.length_a   1.000
_cell.length_b   1.000
_cell.length_c   1.000
_cell.angle_alpha   90.00
_cell.angle_beta   90.00
_cell.angle_gamma   90.00
#
_symmetry.space_group_name_H-M   'P 1'
#
loop_
_entity.id
_entity.type
_entity.pdbx_description
1 polymer ?
#
loop_
_entity_poly.entity_id
_entity_poly.type
_entity_poly.pdbx_seq_one_letter_code
_entity_poly.pdbx_strand_id
1 'polypeptide(L)'
;MEKNWKKEIARDAIAFGSILFYFIVIIRAIIGKYMPFVYQLLIAISILIILSFIIKNANQHIARVVPLVVFTSLFYNDNLFTIFVILLFLVMIISAFYIKEKKEVIVKGVVLGVVAALGAYYLNNLIV
;
A
#
# COMPACT_ATOMS: atom_id res chain seq x y z
N MET A 1 -20.57 1.81 27.29
CA MET A 1 -19.81 2.29 26.11
C MET A 1 -20.09 1.31 24.98
N GLU A 2 -21.03 1.62 24.07
CA GLU A 2 -21.33 0.71 22.96
C GLU A 2 -20.07 0.55 22.10
N LYS A 3 -19.48 -0.64 22.14
CA LYS A 3 -18.32 -1.00 21.33
C LYS A 3 -18.79 -0.98 19.88
N ASN A 4 -18.49 0.10 19.16
CA ASN A 4 -18.85 0.22 17.74
C ASN A 4 -17.88 -0.63 16.91
N TRP A 5 -18.10 -1.95 16.97
CA TRP A 5 -17.36 -3.01 16.29
C TRP A 5 -17.08 -2.70 14.81
N LYS A 6 -18.04 -2.06 14.11
CA LYS A 6 -17.86 -1.61 12.72
C LYS A 6 -16.70 -0.62 12.56
N LYS A 7 -16.53 0.30 13.52
CA LYS A 7 -15.42 1.27 13.53
C LYS A 7 -14.09 0.64 13.92
N GLU A 8 -14.10 -0.47 14.64
CA GLU A 8 -12.91 -1.27 14.93
C GLU A 8 -12.44 -1.99 13.68
N ILE A 9 -13.34 -2.71 13.01
CA ILE A 9 -13.07 -3.37 11.71
C ILE A 9 -12.53 -2.36 10.68
N ALA A 10 -13.11 -1.17 10.59
CA ALA A 10 -12.63 -0.14 9.66
C ALA A 10 -11.20 0.34 9.99
N ARG A 11 -10.83 0.40 11.28
CA ARG A 11 -9.46 0.74 11.70
C ARG A 11 -8.49 -0.39 11.40
N ASP A 12 -8.90 -1.63 11.64
CA ASP A 12 -8.09 -2.81 11.32
C ASP A 12 -7.85 -2.95 9.82
N ALA A 13 -8.86 -2.64 8.99
CA ALA A 13 -8.72 -2.59 7.54
C ALA A 13 -7.67 -1.55 7.10
N ILE A 14 -7.62 -0.38 7.75
CA ILE A 14 -6.60 0.65 7.46
C ILE A 14 -5.20 0.23 7.95
N ALA A 15 -5.12 -0.63 8.97
CA ALA A 15 -3.85 -1.15 9.48
C ALA A 15 -3.13 -2.06 8.46
N PHE A 16 -3.80 -2.58 7.43
CA PHE A 16 -3.13 -3.22 6.29
C PHE A 16 -2.18 -2.27 5.55
N GLY A 17 -2.39 -0.95 5.64
CA GLY A 17 -1.44 0.06 5.16
C GLY A 17 -0.40 0.49 6.18
N SER A 18 -0.31 -0.16 7.33
CA SER A 18 0.72 0.16 8.32
C SER A 18 2.12 -0.12 7.78
N ILE A 19 3.10 0.62 8.31
CA ILE A 19 4.50 0.38 7.99
C ILE A 19 4.95 -1.01 8.46
N LEU A 20 4.39 -1.52 9.56
CA LEU A 20 4.67 -2.86 10.07
C LEU A 20 4.22 -3.94 9.08
N PHE A 21 3.00 -3.82 8.54
CA PHE A 21 2.52 -4.75 7.52
C PHE A 21 3.41 -4.73 6.28
N TYR A 22 3.82 -3.54 5.83
CA TYR A 22 4.75 -3.38 4.70
C TYR A 22 6.07 -4.12 4.93
N PHE A 23 6.68 -3.98 6.12
CA PHE A 23 7.90 -4.70 6.47
C PHE A 23 7.72 -6.20 6.56
N ILE A 24 6.58 -6.68 7.08
CA ILE A 24 6.28 -8.13 7.12
C ILE A 24 6.29 -8.71 5.70
N VAL A 25 5.72 -8.00 4.71
CA VAL A 25 5.74 -8.43 3.31
C VAL A 25 7.17 -8.51 2.76
N ILE A 26 8.00 -7.50 3.04
CA ILE A 26 9.42 -7.50 2.63
C ILE A 26 10.17 -8.68 3.25
N ILE A 27 10.09 -8.86 4.57
CA ILE A 27 10.81 -9.93 5.27
C ILE A 27 10.37 -11.31 4.76
N ARG A 28 9.06 -11.50 4.53
CA ARG A 28 8.55 -12.73 3.93
C ARG A 28 9.16 -12.98 2.54
N ALA A 29 9.26 -11.95 1.71
CA ALA A 29 9.85 -12.05 0.37
C ALA A 29 11.36 -12.36 0.42
N ILE A 30 12.10 -11.78 1.39
CA ILE A 30 13.51 -12.09 1.63
C ILE A 30 13.69 -13.56 2.02
N ILE A 31 12.88 -14.08 2.96
CA ILE A 31 12.92 -15.50 3.37
C ILE A 31 12.63 -16.41 2.18
N GLY A 32 11.68 -16.02 1.34
CA GLY A 32 11.35 -16.71 0.09
C GLY A 32 12.36 -16.55 -1.05
N LYS A 33 13.45 -15.79 -0.86
CA LYS A 33 14.49 -15.48 -1.85
C LYS A 33 13.99 -14.77 -3.11
N TYR A 34 12.92 -13.98 -3.00
CA TYR A 34 12.31 -13.24 -4.12
C TYR A 34 12.89 -11.83 -4.27
N MET A 35 14.19 -11.73 -4.54
CA MET A 35 14.91 -10.44 -4.53
C MET A 35 14.37 -9.38 -5.50
N PRO A 36 13.94 -9.70 -6.75
CA PRO A 36 13.35 -8.68 -7.62
C PRO A 36 12.11 -8.01 -7.01
N PHE A 37 11.25 -8.79 -6.37
CA PHE A 37 10.07 -8.27 -5.66
C PHE A 37 10.48 -7.45 -4.41
N VAL A 38 11.51 -7.88 -3.69
CA VAL A 38 12.07 -7.10 -2.57
C VAL A 38 12.57 -5.73 -3.04
N TYR A 39 13.31 -5.67 -4.14
CA TYR A 39 13.81 -4.41 -4.69
C TYR A 39 12.68 -3.48 -5.12
N GLN A 40 11.63 -3.99 -5.76
CA GLN A 40 10.45 -3.21 -6.11
C GLN A 40 9.81 -2.55 -4.87
N LEU A 41 9.66 -3.29 -3.77
CA LEU A 41 9.10 -2.76 -2.52
C LEU A 41 10.03 -1.75 -1.84
N LEU A 42 11.34 -2.03 -1.81
CA LEU A 42 12.32 -1.11 -1.22
C LEU A 42 12.40 0.21 -2.01
N ILE A 43 12.42 0.15 -3.33
CA ILE A 43 12.40 1.36 -4.17
C ILE A 43 11.10 2.13 -3.96
N ALA A 44 9.95 1.44 -3.92
CA ALA A 44 8.66 2.09 -3.71
C ALA A 44 8.56 2.81 -2.36
N ILE A 45 9.02 2.19 -1.27
CA ILE A 45 9.01 2.85 0.04
C ILE A 45 10.00 4.03 0.09
N SER A 46 11.16 3.92 -0.57
CA SER A 46 12.10 5.05 -0.70
C SER A 46 11.48 6.22 -1.45
N ILE A 47 10.78 5.96 -2.57
CA ILE A 47 10.07 7.01 -3.33
C ILE A 47 8.95 7.62 -2.47
N LEU A 48 8.17 6.80 -1.76
CA LEU A 48 7.12 7.30 -0.86
C LEU A 48 7.68 8.23 0.22
N ILE A 49 8.82 7.85 0.83
CA ILE A 49 9.48 8.68 1.84
C ILE A 49 9.88 10.03 1.23
N ILE A 50 10.52 10.03 0.05
CA ILE A 50 10.92 11.26 -0.65
C ILE A 50 9.69 12.13 -0.97
N LEU A 51 8.65 11.54 -1.55
CA LEU A 51 7.42 12.26 -1.91
C LEU A 51 6.67 12.79 -0.69
N SER A 52 6.75 12.12 0.46
CA SER A 52 6.09 12.55 1.70
C SER A 52 6.64 13.88 2.24
N PHE A 53 7.89 14.23 1.92
CA PHE A 53 8.46 15.54 2.26
C PHE A 53 7.87 16.67 1.40
N ILE A 54 7.47 16.37 0.16
CA ILE A 54 6.95 17.34 -0.82
C ILE A 54 5.43 17.50 -0.64
N ILE A 55 4.71 16.38 -0.58
CA ILE A 55 3.24 16.36 -0.53
C ILE A 55 2.81 16.07 0.91
N LYS A 56 2.48 17.15 1.63
CA LYS A 56 1.93 17.08 2.98
C LYS A 56 0.45 16.69 2.97
N ASN A 57 -0.03 16.17 4.09
CA ASN A 57 -1.45 15.80 4.32
C ASN A 57 -1.99 14.73 3.36
N ALA A 58 -1.19 13.71 3.07
CA ALA A 58 -1.65 12.51 2.37
C ALA A 58 -1.81 11.34 3.35
N ASN A 59 -2.81 10.48 3.13
CA ASN A 59 -2.94 9.26 3.91
C ASN A 59 -1.80 8.30 3.54
N GLN A 60 -0.83 8.18 4.44
CA GLN A 60 0.35 7.33 4.27
C GLN A 60 0.03 5.83 4.31
N HIS A 61 -1.06 5.43 4.97
CA HIS A 61 -1.51 4.03 4.95
C HIS A 61 -1.98 3.66 3.55
N ILE A 62 -2.83 4.50 2.95
CA ILE A 62 -3.32 4.31 1.58
C ILE A 62 -2.16 4.37 0.59
N ALA A 63 -1.25 5.33 0.73
CA ALA A 63 -0.09 5.47 -0.13
C ALA A 63 0.80 4.22 -0.14
N ARG A 64 1.01 3.58 1.01
CA ARG A 64 1.80 2.35 1.12
C ARG A 64 1.11 1.10 0.57
N VAL A 65 -0.22 0.99 0.69
CA VAL A 65 -0.93 -0.18 0.16
C VAL A 65 -0.93 -0.22 -1.35
N VAL A 66 -0.93 0.93 -2.04
CA VAL A 66 -0.97 0.93 -3.51
C VAL A 66 0.24 0.16 -4.11
N PRO A 67 1.50 0.44 -3.75
CA PRO A 67 2.63 -0.40 -4.18
C PRO A 67 2.50 -1.86 -3.75
N LEU A 68 1.97 -2.15 -2.56
CA LEU A 68 1.74 -3.54 -2.14
C LEU A 68 0.76 -4.24 -3.07
N VAL A 69 -0.38 -3.63 -3.39
CA VAL A 69 -1.39 -4.19 -4.30
C VAL A 69 -0.78 -4.44 -5.67
N VAL A 70 -0.07 -3.45 -6.23
CA VAL A 70 0.55 -3.58 -7.56
C VAL A 70 1.60 -4.68 -7.58
N PHE A 71 2.60 -4.61 -6.71
CA PHE A 71 3.74 -5.53 -6.79
C PHE A 71 3.40 -6.93 -6.27
N THR A 72 2.50 -7.08 -5.30
CA THR A 72 2.04 -8.44 -4.92
C THR A 72 1.22 -9.07 -6.04
N SER A 73 0.38 -8.32 -6.74
CA SER A 73 -0.36 -8.85 -7.90
C SER A 73 0.60 -9.30 -9.01
N LEU A 74 1.61 -8.48 -9.33
CA LEU A 74 2.64 -8.83 -10.30
C LEU A 74 3.48 -10.04 -9.85
N PHE A 75 3.83 -10.11 -8.56
CA PHE A 75 4.63 -11.19 -8.01
C PHE A 75 3.91 -12.54 -8.05
N TYR A 76 2.63 -12.58 -7.65
CA TYR A 76 1.85 -13.82 -7.68
C TYR A 76 1.37 -14.18 -9.09
N ASN A 77 1.21 -13.19 -9.97
CA ASN A 77 0.77 -13.35 -11.36
C ASN A 77 -0.47 -14.25 -11.51
N ASP A 78 -1.41 -14.12 -10.57
CA ASP A 78 -2.63 -14.90 -10.49
C ASP A 78 -3.85 -13.96 -10.44
N ASN A 79 -4.86 -14.25 -11.25
CA ASN A 79 -6.04 -13.40 -11.40
C ASN A 79 -6.90 -13.38 -10.13
N LEU A 80 -7.05 -14.53 -9.46
CA LEU A 80 -7.85 -14.63 -8.24
C LEU A 80 -7.18 -13.84 -7.11
N PHE A 81 -5.86 -13.98 -6.97
CA PHE A 81 -5.08 -13.19 -6.02
C PHE A 81 -5.18 -11.69 -6.31
N THR A 82 -5.08 -11.29 -7.58
CA THR A 82 -5.18 -9.89 -8.00
C THR A 82 -6.54 -9.29 -7.65
N ILE A 83 -7.64 -10.01 -7.93
CA ILE A 83 -8.99 -9.60 -7.57
C ILE A 83 -9.11 -9.47 -6.05
N PHE A 84 -8.57 -10.43 -5.30
CA PHE A 84 -8.60 -10.42 -3.84
C PHE A 84 -7.91 -9.18 -3.25
N VAL A 85 -6.70 -8.83 -3.69
CA VAL A 85 -6.00 -7.65 -3.15
C VAL A 85 -6.63 -6.32 -3.58
N ILE A 86 -7.23 -6.26 -4.78
CA ILE A 86 -8.03 -5.10 -5.20
C ILE A 86 -9.25 -4.93 -4.31
N LEU A 87 -9.95 -6.00 -3.97
CA LEU A 87 -11.09 -5.96 -3.04
C LEU A 87 -10.65 -5.49 -1.66
N LEU A 88 -9.53 -5.99 -1.12
CA LEU A 88 -8.98 -5.51 0.15
C LEU A 88 -8.65 -4.02 0.10
N PHE A 89 -8.06 -3.55 -0.99
CA PHE A 89 -7.78 -2.13 -1.18
C PHE A 89 -9.07 -1.29 -1.17
N LEU A 90 -10.10 -1.73 -1.89
CA LEU A 90 -11.40 -1.06 -1.89
C LEU A 90 -12.04 -1.03 -0.49
N VAL A 91 -11.98 -2.13 0.25
CA VAL A 91 -12.44 -2.19 1.65
C VAL A 91 -11.69 -1.16 2.50
N MET A 92 -10.39 -1.00 2.30
CA MET A 92 -9.59 -0.01 3.02
C MET A 92 -9.98 1.43 2.64
N ILE A 93 -10.23 1.72 1.37
CA ILE A 93 -10.72 3.03 0.92
C ILE A 93 -12.10 3.35 1.53
N ILE A 94 -13.03 2.40 1.48
CA ILE A 94 -14.36 2.54 2.09
C ILE A 94 -14.22 2.76 3.61
N SER A 95 -13.32 2.03 4.25
CA SER A 95 -13.04 2.17 5.69
C SER A 95 -12.50 3.56 6.03
N ALA A 96 -11.62 4.13 5.19
CA ALA A 96 -11.10 5.49 5.36
C ALA A 96 -12.22 6.54 5.32
N PHE A 97 -13.17 6.41 4.38
CA PHE A 97 -14.37 7.26 4.36
C PHE A 97 -15.25 7.05 5.59
N TYR A 98 -15.44 5.81 6.03
CA TYR A 98 -16.26 5.49 7.21
C TYR A 98 -15.70 6.09 8.50
N ILE A 99 -14.38 6.12 8.66
CA ILE A 99 -13.73 6.79 9.82
C ILE A 99 -13.64 8.32 9.67
N LYS A 100 -14.32 8.89 8.67
CA LYS A 100 -14.42 10.33 8.38
C LYS A 100 -13.10 10.97 7.96
N GLU A 101 -12.24 10.23 7.28
CA GLU A 101 -11.05 10.82 6.69
C GLU A 101 -11.41 11.70 5.48
N LYS A 102 -10.72 12.83 5.32
CA LYS A 102 -11.04 13.80 4.26
C LYS A 102 -10.77 13.18 2.89
N LYS A 103 -11.71 13.30 1.96
CA LYS A 103 -11.58 12.81 0.57
C LYS A 103 -10.27 13.25 -0.10
N GLU A 104 -9.87 14.50 0.11
CA GLU A 104 -8.62 15.04 -0.45
C GLU A 104 -7.37 14.29 0.06
N VAL A 105 -7.36 13.93 1.35
CA VAL A 105 -6.24 13.21 1.99
C VAL A 105 -6.14 11.77 1.47
N ILE A 106 -7.29 11.14 1.25
CA ILE A 106 -7.40 9.81 0.62
C ILE A 106 -6.87 9.86 -0.81
N VAL A 107 -7.38 10.79 -1.64
CA VAL A 107 -6.97 10.92 -3.04
C VAL A 107 -5.47 11.21 -3.15
N LYS A 108 -4.93 12.11 -2.33
CA LYS A 108 -3.48 12.35 -2.27
C LYS A 108 -2.70 11.09 -1.91
N GLY A 109 -3.20 10.29 -0.96
CA GLY A 109 -2.61 9.00 -0.61
C GLY A 109 -2.57 8.04 -1.81
N VAL A 110 -3.69 7.88 -2.52
CA VAL A 110 -3.74 7.04 -3.74
C VAL A 110 -2.76 7.54 -4.80
N VAL A 111 -2.78 8.83 -5.11
CA VAL A 111 -1.88 9.43 -6.12
C VAL A 111 -0.42 9.21 -5.76
N LEU A 112 -0.03 9.46 -4.51
CA LEU A 112 1.34 9.20 -4.04
C LEU A 112 1.73 7.73 -4.21
N GLY A 113 0.84 6.82 -3.83
CA GLY A 113 1.05 5.40 -3.98
C GLY A 113 1.21 4.95 -5.43
N VAL A 114 0.40 5.50 -6.35
CA VAL A 114 0.49 5.23 -7.79
C VAL A 114 1.82 5.75 -8.35
N VAL A 115 2.20 6.98 -8.03
CA VAL A 115 3.48 7.55 -8.48
C VAL A 115 4.66 6.74 -7.95
N ALA A 116 4.61 6.29 -6.69
CA ALA A 116 5.64 5.44 -6.13
C ALA A 116 5.71 4.05 -6.77
N ALA A 117 4.57 3.43 -7.05
CA ALA A 117 4.50 2.15 -7.75
C ALA A 117 5.05 2.26 -9.18
N LEU A 118 4.63 3.28 -9.93
CA LEU A 118 5.12 3.51 -11.29
C LEU A 118 6.63 3.83 -11.28
N GLY A 119 7.07 4.73 -10.41
CA GLY A 119 8.48 5.08 -10.28
C GLY A 119 9.31 3.84 -9.94
N ALA A 120 8.87 3.03 -8.98
CA ALA A 120 9.57 1.80 -8.61
C ALA A 120 9.57 0.75 -9.73
N TYR A 121 8.50 0.62 -10.51
CA TYR A 121 8.46 -0.28 -11.66
C TYR A 121 9.52 0.09 -12.71
N TYR A 122 9.58 1.36 -13.11
CA TYR A 122 10.55 1.83 -14.09
C TYR A 122 11.99 1.79 -13.56
N LEU A 123 12.23 2.24 -12.33
CA LEU A 123 13.56 2.19 -11.70
C LEU A 123 14.05 0.75 -11.53
N ASN A 124 13.17 -0.18 -11.14
CA ASN A 124 13.55 -1.58 -10.99
C ASN A 124 14.03 -2.16 -12.32
N ASN A 125 13.33 -1.93 -13.42
CA ASN A 125 13.73 -2.43 -14.75
C ASN A 125 15.03 -1.81 -15.28
N LEU A 126 15.49 -0.69 -14.72
CA LEU A 126 16.75 -0.04 -15.09
C LEU A 126 17.93 -0.54 -14.25
N ILE A 127 17.69 -0.99 -13.02
CA ILE A 127 18.72 -1.32 -12.03
C ILE A 127 18.91 -2.84 -11.88
N VAL A 128 17.84 -3.62 -12.02
CA VAL A 128 17.75 -5.06 -11.76
C VAL A 128 17.37 -5.79 -13.04
#